data_AF-A0A946H7M4-F1
#
_entry.id   AF-A0A946H7M4-F1
#
_cell.length_a   1.000
_cell.length_b   1.000
_cell.length_c   1.000
_cell.angle_alpha   90.00
_cell.angle_beta   90.00
_cell.angle_gamma   90.00
#
_symmetry.space_group_name_H-M   'P 1'
#
loop_
_entity.id
_entity.type
_entity.pdbx_description
1 polymer ?
#
loop_
_entity_poly.entity_id
_entity_poly.type
_entity_poly.pdbx_seq_one_letter_code
_entity_poly.pdbx_strand_id
1 'polypeptide(L)'
;MRVVFMGSPDFAVPALDALVDAGHEVTCVYCQPPRPAGRGKREQPTAVQARATALGLPVRHPAALSAADVQQEFAALGADVAVVAAYGLILPQPVLDAPRYGCINIHASLLPR
;
A
#
# COMPACT_ATOMS: atom_id res chain seq x y z
N MET A 1 -15.51 1.49 -5.51
CA MET A 1 -14.32 1.69 -6.37
C MET A 1 -13.31 0.59 -6.09
N ARG A 2 -12.51 0.23 -7.08
CA ARG A 2 -11.35 -0.67 -6.96
C ARG A 2 -10.17 0.12 -6.43
N VAL A 3 -9.64 -0.23 -5.26
CA VAL A 3 -8.60 0.53 -4.57
C VAL A 3 -7.38 -0.35 -4.36
N VAL A 4 -6.20 0.20 -4.65
CA VAL A 4 -4.95 -0.34 -4.12
C VAL A 4 -4.54 0.50 -2.93
N PHE A 5 -4.30 -0.13 -1.79
CA PHE A 5 -3.79 0.56 -0.60
C PHE A 5 -2.29 0.36 -0.48
N MET A 6 -1.53 1.41 -0.19
CA MET A 6 -0.07 1.36 -0.11
C MET A 6 0.40 2.00 1.21
N GLY A 7 0.84 1.19 2.17
CA GLY A 7 1.27 1.68 3.48
C GLY A 7 2.01 0.63 4.30
N SER A 8 2.70 1.06 5.36
CA SER A 8 3.48 0.16 6.22
C SER A 8 3.23 0.30 7.72
N PRO A 9 3.36 1.50 8.33
CA PRO A 9 3.29 1.63 9.79
C PRO A 9 1.84 1.67 10.30
N ASP A 10 1.70 1.63 11.63
CA ASP A 10 0.39 1.74 12.32
C ASP A 10 -0.40 2.98 11.91
N PHE A 11 0.28 4.09 11.59
CA PHE A 11 -0.34 5.32 11.08
C PHE A 11 -1.25 5.09 9.86
N ALA A 12 -0.93 4.11 9.01
CA ALA A 12 -1.66 3.82 7.79
C ALA A 12 -2.86 2.89 8.02
N VAL A 13 -2.89 2.13 9.12
CA VAL A 13 -3.92 1.11 9.40
C VAL A 13 -5.34 1.71 9.44
N PRO A 14 -5.61 2.83 10.14
CA PRO A 14 -6.95 3.41 10.17
C PRO A 14 -7.48 3.79 8.78
N ALA A 15 -6.61 4.19 7.85
CA ALA A 15 -7.01 4.52 6.49
C ALA A 15 -7.39 3.28 5.68
N LEU A 16 -6.68 2.15 5.86
CA LEU A 16 -7.07 0.87 5.27
C LEU A 16 -8.44 0.43 5.77
N ASP A 17 -8.65 0.49 7.10
CA ASP A 17 -9.94 0.11 7.70
C ASP A 17 -11.08 0.98 7.19
N ALA A 18 -10.89 2.30 7.15
CA ALA A 18 -11.90 3.23 6.64
C ALA A 18 -12.29 2.95 5.17
N LEU A 19 -11.34 2.54 4.32
CA LEU A 19 -11.63 2.17 2.93
C LEU A 19 -12.48 0.89 2.84
N VAL A 20 -12.17 -0.11 3.67
CA VAL A 20 -12.92 -1.37 3.72
C VAL A 20 -14.32 -1.14 4.28
N ASP A 21 -14.44 -0.40 5.39
CA ASP A 21 -15.72 -0.08 6.04
C ASP A 21 -16.64 0.76 5.14
N ALA A 22 -16.07 1.63 4.30
CA ALA A 22 -16.81 2.38 3.29
C ALA A 22 -17.26 1.53 2.09
N GLY A 23 -16.93 0.23 2.05
CA GLY A 23 -17.36 -0.70 1.01
C GLY A 23 -16.58 -0.59 -0.29
N HIS A 24 -15.37 -0.03 -0.28
CA HIS A 24 -14.49 -0.08 -1.45
C HIS A 24 -13.93 -1.49 -1.64
N GLU A 25 -13.72 -1.89 -2.90
CA GLU A 25 -13.04 -3.14 -3.22
C GLU A 25 -11.54 -2.91 -3.13
N VAL A 26 -10.92 -3.25 -1.99
CA VAL A 26 -9.46 -3.19 -1.84
C VAL A 26 -8.84 -4.39 -2.55
N THR A 27 -8.37 -4.19 -3.78
CA THR A 27 -7.92 -5.28 -4.67
C THR A 27 -6.55 -5.84 -4.27
N CYS A 28 -5.69 -5.01 -3.69
CA CYS A 28 -4.41 -5.41 -3.14
C CYS A 28 -3.88 -4.36 -2.15
N VAL A 29 -3.14 -4.83 -1.15
CA VAL A 29 -2.39 -4.02 -0.21
C VAL A 29 -0.90 -4.15 -0.49
N TYR A 30 -0.22 -3.03 -0.69
CA TYR A 30 1.23 -2.94 -0.81
C TYR A 30 1.84 -2.43 0.48
N CYS A 31 2.88 -3.10 0.98
CA CYS A 31 3.66 -2.65 2.12
C CYS A 31 5.17 -2.85 1.91
N GLN A 32 6.01 -2.36 2.82
CA GLN A 32 7.41 -2.76 2.87
C GLN A 32 7.53 -4.27 3.18
N PRO A 33 8.61 -4.94 2.71
CA PRO A 33 8.94 -6.27 3.17
C PRO A 33 9.03 -6.34 4.70
N PRO A 34 8.64 -7.46 5.33
CA PRO A 34 8.96 -7.74 6.73
C PRO A 34 10.42 -7.45 7.03
N ARG A 35 10.70 -6.85 8.19
CA ARG A 35 12.08 -6.58 8.63
C ARG A 35 12.31 -7.18 10.01
N PRO A 36 13.56 -7.60 10.32
CA PRO A 36 13.91 -8.05 11.66
C PRO A 36 13.64 -6.95 12.70
N ALA A 37 12.86 -7.27 13.73
CA ALA A 37 12.55 -6.34 14.82
C ALA A 37 12.56 -7.02 16.19
N GLY A 38 12.82 -6.24 17.24
CA GLY A 38 12.83 -6.70 18.63
C GLY A 38 14.00 -7.63 19.00
N ARG A 39 13.94 -8.18 20.22
CA ARG A 39 14.94 -9.13 20.73
C ARG A 39 14.80 -10.47 20.00
N GLY A 40 15.88 -10.95 19.39
CA GLY A 40 15.90 -12.18 18.61
C GLY A 40 15.71 -12.00 17.10
N LYS A 41 15.52 -10.77 16.61
CA LYS A 41 15.56 -10.41 15.17
C LYS A 41 14.67 -11.28 14.27
N ARG A 42 13.52 -11.75 14.78
CA ARG A 42 12.55 -12.44 13.94
C ARG A 42 11.93 -11.44 12.97
N GLU A 43 11.66 -11.90 11.75
CA GLU A 43 10.93 -11.10 10.78
C GLU A 43 9.53 -10.81 11.31
N GLN A 44 9.17 -9.53 11.36
CA GLN A 44 7.84 -9.10 11.75
C GLN A 44 7.16 -8.47 10.55
N PRO A 45 5.89 -8.85 10.26
CA PRO A 45 5.12 -8.17 9.24
C PRO A 45 4.95 -6.71 9.64
N THR A 46 4.76 -5.86 8.64
CA THR A 46 4.35 -4.47 8.90
C THR A 46 2.95 -4.45 9.52
N ALA A 47 2.59 -3.36 10.18
CA ALA A 47 1.26 -3.19 10.76
C ALA A 47 0.15 -3.32 9.70
N VAL A 48 0.38 -2.70 8.54
CA VAL A 48 -0.53 -2.78 7.39
C VAL A 48 -0.60 -4.20 6.83
N GLN A 49 0.51 -4.91 6.71
CA GLN A 49 0.51 -6.32 6.28
C GLN A 49 -0.31 -7.19 7.23
N ALA A 50 -0.05 -7.10 8.54
CA ALA A 50 -0.77 -7.87 9.54
C ALA A 50 -2.28 -7.61 9.48
N ARG A 51 -2.66 -6.33 9.33
CA ARG A 51 -4.07 -5.96 9.19
C ARG A 51 -4.70 -6.48 7.91
N ALA A 52 -4.05 -6.29 6.77
CA ALA A 52 -4.55 -6.75 5.47
C ALA A 52 -4.75 -8.26 5.44
N THR A 53 -3.80 -9.03 5.99
CA THR A 53 -3.92 -10.48 6.14
C THR A 53 -5.12 -10.86 7.03
N ALA A 54 -5.33 -10.16 8.14
CA ALA A 54 -6.50 -10.41 9.02
C ALA A 54 -7.84 -10.11 8.33
N LEU A 55 -7.85 -9.18 7.36
CA LEU A 55 -9.02 -8.86 6.53
C LEU A 55 -9.17 -9.81 5.32
N GLY A 56 -8.25 -10.75 5.11
CA GLY A 56 -8.26 -11.64 3.95
C GLY A 56 -7.87 -10.97 2.63
N LEU A 57 -7.23 -9.80 2.68
CA LEU A 57 -6.84 -9.03 1.50
C LEU A 57 -5.51 -9.54 0.91
N PRO A 58 -5.35 -9.55 -0.42
CA PRO A 58 -4.07 -9.86 -1.05
C PRO A 58 -2.99 -8.84 -0.65
N VAL A 59 -1.83 -9.33 -0.23
CA VAL A 59 -0.69 -8.48 0.17
C VAL A 59 0.48 -8.69 -0.78
N ARG A 60 1.12 -7.59 -1.21
CA ARG A 60 2.38 -7.57 -1.96
C ARG A 60 3.40 -6.69 -1.24
N HIS A 61 4.66 -7.10 -1.26
CA HIS A 61 5.74 -6.37 -0.61
C HIS A 61 7.02 -6.34 -1.45
N PRO A 62 6.98 -5.76 -2.66
CA PRO A 62 8.15 -5.68 -3.51
C PRO A 62 9.25 -4.85 -2.83
N ALA A 63 10.51 -5.19 -3.07
CA ALA A 63 11.64 -4.39 -2.58
C ALA A 63 11.75 -3.03 -3.31
N ALA A 64 11.24 -2.96 -4.55
CA ALA A 64 11.19 -1.74 -5.35
C ALA A 64 10.02 -1.81 -6.35
N LEU A 65 9.51 -0.65 -6.77
CA LEU A 65 8.46 -0.53 -7.80
C LEU A 65 9.02 -0.27 -9.22
N SER A 66 10.35 -0.20 -9.37
CA SER A 66 11.00 0.12 -10.65
C SER A 66 11.06 -1.06 -11.61
N ALA A 67 10.90 -2.29 -11.14
CA ALA A 67 10.95 -3.48 -11.97
C ALA A 67 9.68 -3.59 -12.86
N ALA A 68 9.88 -3.93 -14.13
CA ALA A 68 8.82 -3.90 -15.14
C ALA A 68 7.71 -4.93 -14.86
N ASP A 69 8.08 -6.10 -14.34
CA ASP A 69 7.16 -7.14 -13.85
C ASP A 69 6.27 -6.61 -12.72
N VAL A 70 6.85 -5.95 -11.71
CA VAL A 70 6.10 -5.34 -10.60
C VAL A 70 5.13 -4.28 -11.09
N GLN A 71 5.52 -3.48 -12.09
CA GLN A 71 4.65 -2.46 -12.70
C GLN A 71 3.50 -3.09 -13.48
N GLN A 72 3.77 -4.15 -14.25
CA GLN A 72 2.74 -4.90 -14.97
C GLN A 72 1.75 -5.56 -14.02
N GLU A 73 2.26 -6.19 -12.96
CA GLU A 73 1.44 -6.79 -11.91
C GLU A 73 0.56 -5.76 -11.18
N PHE A 74 1.08 -4.56 -10.95
CA PHE A 74 0.33 -3.45 -10.34
C PHE A 74 -0.77 -2.95 -11.30
N ALA A 75 -0.44 -2.71 -12.56
CA ALA A 75 -1.40 -2.26 -13.57
C ALA A 75 -2.51 -3.29 -13.81
N ALA A 76 -2.19 -4.58 -13.77
CA ALA A 76 -3.15 -5.67 -13.92
C ALA A 76 -4.22 -5.72 -12.81
N LEU A 77 -4.02 -5.01 -11.69
CA LEU A 77 -5.04 -4.89 -10.64
C LEU A 77 -6.25 -4.08 -11.11
N GLY A 78 -6.11 -3.27 -12.16
CA GLY A 78 -7.20 -2.48 -12.73
C GLY A 78 -7.85 -1.57 -11.68
N ALA A 79 -7.02 -0.88 -10.90
CA ALA A 79 -7.49 -0.01 -9.82
C ALA A 79 -8.08 1.29 -10.36
N ASP A 80 -9.13 1.79 -9.71
CA ASP A 80 -9.62 3.14 -9.96
C ASP A 80 -8.67 4.17 -9.34
N VAL A 81 -8.14 3.90 -8.14
CA VAL A 81 -7.25 4.80 -7.40
C VAL A 81 -6.27 4.01 -6.53
N ALA A 82 -5.07 4.54 -6.35
CA ALA A 82 -4.15 4.07 -5.32
C ALA A 82 -4.09 5.06 -4.14
N VAL A 83 -4.34 4.57 -2.93
CA VAL A 83 -4.27 5.36 -1.70
C VAL A 83 -2.97 5.04 -0.99
N VAL A 84 -2.13 6.05 -0.82
CA VAL A 84 -0.78 5.94 -0.25
C VAL A 84 -0.74 6.57 1.14
N ALA A 85 -0.18 5.88 2.12
CA ALA A 85 0.01 6.38 3.48
C ALA A 85 1.29 5.79 4.09
N ALA A 86 2.34 6.61 4.23
CA ALA A 86 3.61 6.20 4.82
C ALA A 86 4.18 4.87 4.25
N TYR A 87 4.17 4.73 2.93
CA TYR A 87 4.56 3.49 2.24
C TYR A 87 6.07 3.23 2.20
N GLY A 88 6.87 4.27 1.98
CA GLY A 88 8.34 4.22 2.06
C GLY A 88 9.09 3.78 0.79
N LEU A 89 8.39 3.45 -0.31
CA LEU A 89 9.02 3.37 -1.64
C LEU A 89 8.61 4.56 -2.50
N ILE A 90 9.49 4.94 -3.42
CA ILE A 90 9.19 5.91 -4.47
C ILE A 90 8.26 5.23 -5.49
N LEU A 91 7.18 5.92 -5.86
CA LEU A 91 6.28 5.49 -6.93
C LEU A 91 6.82 6.05 -8.26
N PRO A 92 7.28 5.20 -9.20
CA PRO A 92 7.69 5.66 -10.51
C PRO A 92 6.46 6.02 -11.37
N GLN A 93 6.66 6.81 -12.42
CA GLN A 93 5.58 7.30 -13.29
C GLN A 93 4.61 6.21 -13.79
N PRO A 94 5.05 5.01 -14.22
CA PRO A 94 4.12 3.96 -14.64
C PRO A 94 3.17 3.48 -13.55
N VAL A 95 3.57 3.56 -12.27
CA VAL A 95 2.70 3.23 -11.13
C VAL A 95 1.72 4.38 -10.84
N LEU A 96 2.16 5.63 -11.02
CA LEU A 96 1.29 6.80 -10.87
C LEU A 96 0.19 6.85 -11.93
N ASP A 97 0.50 6.42 -13.16
CA ASP A 97 -0.42 6.46 -14.31
C ASP A 97 -1.34 5.24 -14.41
N ALA A 98 -1.02 4.14 -13.72
CA ALA A 98 -1.77 2.89 -13.83
C ALA A 98 -3.21 2.97 -13.30
N PRO A 99 -3.50 3.58 -12.13
CA PRO A 99 -4.87 3.75 -11.67
C PRO A 99 -5.59 4.85 -12.45
N ARG A 100 -6.88 4.67 -12.73
CA ARG A 100 -7.70 5.63 -13.52
C ARG A 100 -7.64 7.07 -12.99
N TYR A 101 -7.63 7.24 -11.67
CA TYR A 101 -7.58 8.53 -10.97
C TYR A 101 -6.21 8.80 -10.32
N GLY A 102 -5.20 8.03 -10.70
CA GLY A 102 -3.84 8.15 -10.18
C GLY A 102 -3.68 7.73 -8.72
N CYS A 103 -2.65 8.29 -8.08
CA CYS A 103 -2.29 8.01 -6.70
C CYS A 103 -2.53 9.24 -5.82
N ILE A 104 -3.18 9.04 -4.67
CA ILE A 104 -3.37 10.07 -3.65
C ILE A 104 -2.59 9.70 -2.39
N ASN A 105 -1.92 10.68 -1.77
CA ASN A 105 -1.10 10.44 -0.57
C ASN A 105 -1.68 11.14 0.66
N ILE A 106 -1.90 10.39 1.73
CA ILE A 106 -2.21 10.90 3.06
C ILE A 106 -0.90 11.40 3.67
N HIS A 107 -0.75 12.71 3.71
CA HIS A 107 0.43 13.36 4.27
C HIS A 107 0.13 13.91 5.66
N ALA A 108 1.01 13.67 6.63
CA ALA A 108 0.83 14.06 8.03
C ALA A 108 1.19 15.54 8.30
N SER A 109 0.87 16.44 7.36
CA SER A 109 1.08 17.87 7.52
C SER A 109 0.14 18.70 6.62
N LEU A 110 0.04 19.99 6.92
CA LEU A 110 -0.65 20.96 6.07
C LEU A 110 0.35 21.55 5.06
N LEU A 111 0.38 20.98 3.85
CA LEU A 111 1.21 21.46 2.74
C LEU A 111 0.83 22.90 2.31
N PRO A 112 1.73 23.69 1.68
CA PRO A 112 3.09 23.37 1.27
C PRO A 112 4.16 23.84 2.28
N ARG A 113 3.84 23.85 3.58
CA ARG A 113 4.70 24.35 4.68
C ARG A 113 6.21 24.18 4.47
#